data_AF-A0A7S0HV30-F1
#
_entry.id   AF-A0A7S0HV30-F1
#
_cell.length_a   1.000
_cell.length_b   1.000
_cell.length_c   1.000
_cell.angle_alpha   90.00
_cell.angle_beta   90.00
_cell.angle_gamma   90.00
#
_symmetry.space_group_name_H-M   'P 1'
#
loop_
_entity.id
_entity.type
_entity.pdbx_description
1 polymer ?
#
loop_
_entity_poly.entity_id
_entity_poly.type
_entity_poly.pdbx_seq_one_letter_code
_entity_poly.pdbx_strand_id
1 'polypeptide(L)'
;MGAARVWIALALAPTMTSLALRPALRVPSTRPRGICAMYAGATRKRWFSDEFGFNEFGPKNVVLEAAPDTFFEVLPREKDADGSILKSLANGQQWAIGTFSTPTLSELRRRYQERRSAPAAGQDHRGLRFSAIEADVIDLHADASNLHATFQVASQFNCLEMPSDSYTPAAGITGYVNDRTQGPACALCTAPALIYRNYLHSPHGQLDNLDEMSSALQNDDGRLWTMRNGYTLSKPQRLDELRRAIEGASATVADREQLLGHLKVGVHADIAVTRKDEQGHQGRIEESMVVSHVLGSACAVAYNPGTRADEWEPFARLVLEASYEACVLAALENRDRHDGMAGSKKLFLTLLGGDAFGNPQSWILDAIRRALRKFEHEDLDVFLVCYEGVDAGSRKLEEELDAMGGGPEAAMVPW
;
A
#
# COMPACT_ATOMS: atom_id res chain seq x y z
N MET A 1 -68.53 39.94 2.09
CA MET A 1 -68.20 39.83 3.53
C MET A 1 -67.50 38.49 3.75
N GLY A 2 -66.32 38.50 4.37
CA GLY A 2 -65.49 37.32 4.64
C GLY A 2 -64.08 37.40 4.04
N ALA A 3 -63.24 38.32 4.54
CA ALA A 3 -61.85 38.48 4.11
C ALA A 3 -60.91 37.61 4.96
N ALA A 4 -60.21 36.67 4.34
CA ALA A 4 -59.17 35.85 4.95
C ALA A 4 -57.85 36.63 5.01
N ARG A 5 -57.24 36.70 6.21
CA ARG A 5 -55.94 37.34 6.44
C ARG A 5 -54.82 36.34 6.15
N VAL A 6 -54.04 36.65 5.11
CA VAL A 6 -52.76 36.01 4.77
C VAL A 6 -51.69 36.54 5.73
N TRP A 7 -50.98 35.64 6.41
CA TRP A 7 -49.76 35.97 7.16
C TRP A 7 -48.54 35.58 6.32
N ILE A 8 -47.82 36.59 5.84
CA ILE A 8 -46.50 36.43 5.22
C ILE A 8 -45.48 36.47 6.38
N ALA A 9 -44.84 35.33 6.65
CA ALA A 9 -43.68 35.29 7.53
C ALA A 9 -42.42 35.49 6.68
N LEU A 10 -41.82 36.68 6.75
CA LEU A 10 -40.48 36.95 6.26
C LEU A 10 -39.48 36.29 7.22
N ALA A 11 -38.88 35.17 6.82
CA ALA A 11 -37.71 34.60 7.49
C ALA A 11 -36.45 35.13 6.81
N LEU A 12 -35.79 36.09 7.45
CA LEU A 12 -34.43 36.52 7.13
C LEU A 12 -33.47 35.40 7.52
N ALA A 13 -32.84 34.75 6.55
CA ALA A 13 -31.75 33.82 6.77
C ALA A 13 -30.45 34.59 7.06
N PRO A 14 -29.72 34.30 8.17
CA PRO A 14 -28.34 34.72 8.29
C PRO A 14 -27.46 33.70 7.58
N THR A 15 -26.79 34.13 6.51
CA THR A 15 -25.66 33.42 5.90
C THR A 15 -24.48 33.44 6.88
N MET A 16 -24.38 32.43 7.72
CA MET A 16 -23.13 32.11 8.41
C MET A 16 -22.37 31.07 7.62
N THR A 17 -21.38 31.54 6.86
CA THR A 17 -20.33 30.72 6.27
C THR A 17 -19.53 30.10 7.43
N SER A 18 -19.87 28.86 7.78
CA SER A 18 -19.11 28.08 8.75
C SER A 18 -17.77 27.69 8.11
N LEU A 19 -16.72 28.46 8.42
CA LEU A 19 -15.35 27.98 8.27
C LEU A 19 -15.16 26.83 9.27
N ALA A 20 -15.45 25.61 8.83
CA ALA A 20 -15.09 24.41 9.58
C ALA A 20 -13.56 24.35 9.65
N LEU A 21 -13.00 24.74 10.81
CA LEU A 21 -11.59 24.50 11.10
C LEU A 21 -11.31 23.00 10.97
N ARG A 22 -10.48 22.63 9.99
CA ARG A 22 -9.88 21.30 9.88
C ARG A 22 -9.16 21.02 11.20
N PRO A 23 -9.40 19.89 11.90
CA PRO A 23 -8.47 19.44 12.92
C PRO A 23 -7.19 19.05 12.20
N ALA A 24 -6.20 19.95 12.21
CA ALA A 24 -4.85 19.62 11.80
C ALA A 24 -4.37 18.51 12.74
N LEU A 25 -4.30 17.27 12.25
CA LEU A 25 -3.54 16.19 12.85
C LEU A 25 -2.04 16.54 12.75
N ARG A 26 -1.60 17.56 13.49
CA ARG A 26 -0.21 17.67 13.92
C ARG A 26 -0.10 16.78 15.13
N VAL A 27 0.33 15.54 14.94
CA VAL A 27 0.89 14.74 16.02
C VAL A 27 2.35 15.19 16.12
N PRO A 28 2.76 15.97 17.14
CA PRO A 28 4.16 16.31 17.31
C PRO A 28 4.87 15.02 17.74
N SER A 29 5.66 14.43 16.84
CA SER A 29 6.58 13.35 17.23
C SER A 29 7.64 13.94 18.14
N THR A 30 7.58 13.62 19.43
CA THR A 30 8.62 13.96 20.42
C THR A 30 9.77 12.95 20.42
N ARG A 31 9.78 11.97 19.51
CA ARG A 31 10.82 10.94 19.44
C ARG A 31 12.04 11.44 18.67
N PRO A 32 13.26 11.10 19.13
CA PRO A 32 14.48 11.45 18.39
C PRO A 32 14.44 10.85 16.98
N ARG A 33 14.52 11.73 15.98
CA ARG A 33 14.55 11.41 14.55
C ARG A 33 15.71 10.44 14.23
N GLY A 34 15.45 9.40 13.43
CA GLY A 34 16.51 8.59 12.79
C GLY A 34 16.80 7.22 13.40
N ILE A 35 16.00 6.73 14.35
CA ILE A 35 16.06 5.33 14.79
C ILE A 35 14.72 4.70 14.48
N CYS A 36 14.72 3.61 13.70
CA CYS A 36 13.67 2.60 13.74
C CYS A 36 13.59 2.09 15.19
N ALA A 37 12.85 2.82 16.03
CA ALA A 37 12.80 2.60 17.47
C ALA A 37 11.99 1.34 17.83
N MET A 38 11.45 0.64 16.81
CA MET A 38 10.84 -0.70 16.93
C MET A 38 11.71 -1.67 17.70
N TYR A 39 13.02 -1.58 17.50
CA TYR A 39 13.96 -2.42 18.20
C TYR A 39 15.26 -1.67 18.48
N ALA A 40 15.31 -0.97 19.61
CA ALA A 40 16.55 -0.37 20.10
C ALA A 40 17.28 -1.34 21.04
N GLY A 41 18.61 -1.44 20.91
CA GLY A 41 19.42 -2.21 21.84
C GLY A 41 19.25 -3.74 21.71
N ALA A 42 19.04 -4.43 22.84
CA ALA A 42 19.08 -5.90 22.91
C ALA A 42 17.86 -6.60 22.27
N THR A 43 16.73 -5.90 22.13
CA THR A 43 15.51 -6.40 21.44
C THR A 43 15.72 -6.45 19.92
N ARG A 44 16.56 -5.58 19.35
CA ARG A 44 16.92 -5.59 17.91
C ARG A 44 17.52 -6.89 17.44
N LYS A 45 18.33 -7.50 18.30
CA LYS A 45 19.03 -8.75 17.98
C LYS A 45 18.16 -9.99 18.17
N ARG A 46 17.01 -9.86 18.84
CA ARG A 46 16.18 -10.99 19.30
C ARG A 46 14.70 -10.86 18.96
N TRP A 47 14.32 -9.82 18.20
CA TRP A 47 12.92 -9.53 17.95
C TRP A 47 12.13 -10.71 17.41
N PHE A 48 12.72 -11.45 16.46
CA PHE A 48 12.10 -12.61 15.86
C PHE A 48 11.83 -13.69 16.91
N SER A 49 12.84 -14.00 17.74
CA SER A 49 12.70 -15.00 18.79
C SER A 49 11.77 -14.56 19.91
N ASP A 50 11.70 -13.26 20.20
CA ASP A 50 10.81 -12.71 21.22
C ASP A 50 9.35 -12.79 20.76
N GLU A 51 9.07 -12.60 19.47
CA GLU A 51 7.73 -12.71 18.87
C GLU A 51 7.31 -14.18 18.68
N PHE A 52 8.17 -14.98 18.04
CA PHE A 52 7.79 -16.33 17.57
C PHE A 52 8.26 -17.47 18.48
N GLY A 53 9.14 -17.21 19.46
CA GLY A 53 9.58 -18.21 20.43
C GLY A 53 10.75 -19.10 19.99
N PHE A 54 11.37 -18.83 18.84
CA PHE A 54 12.52 -19.57 18.33
C PHE A 54 13.42 -18.66 17.47
N ASN A 55 14.67 -19.07 17.22
CA ASN A 55 15.56 -18.31 16.33
C ASN A 55 15.30 -18.68 14.88
N GLU A 56 15.13 -17.69 14.00
CA GLU A 56 14.95 -17.91 12.55
C GLU A 56 16.09 -18.75 11.94
N PHE A 57 17.33 -18.50 12.41
CA PHE A 57 18.53 -19.25 12.04
C PHE A 57 19.02 -20.08 13.24
N GLY A 58 18.32 -21.17 13.56
CA GLY A 58 18.63 -22.04 14.70
C GLY A 58 19.77 -23.06 14.45
N PRO A 59 20.46 -23.56 15.50
CA PRO A 59 21.63 -24.44 15.37
C PRO A 59 21.39 -25.90 14.91
N LYS A 60 20.26 -26.21 14.26
CA LYS A 60 19.92 -27.59 13.85
C LYS A 60 19.18 -27.59 12.51
N ASN A 61 19.93 -27.71 11.41
CA ASN A 61 19.64 -28.23 10.04
C ASN A 61 18.23 -28.17 9.40
N VAL A 62 17.25 -27.49 9.98
CA VAL A 62 15.97 -27.17 9.34
C VAL A 62 15.93 -25.66 9.23
N VAL A 63 16.39 -25.16 8.08
CA VAL A 63 16.18 -23.75 7.72
C VAL A 63 14.68 -23.53 7.66
N LEU A 64 14.17 -22.44 8.24
CA LEU A 64 12.74 -22.12 8.26
C LEU A 64 12.11 -22.21 6.85
N GLU A 65 12.85 -21.79 5.83
CA GLU A 65 12.49 -21.94 4.41
C GLU A 65 12.25 -23.40 3.98
N ALA A 66 13.04 -24.35 4.49
CA ALA A 66 13.00 -25.74 4.06
C ALA A 66 11.84 -26.54 4.68
N ALA A 67 11.33 -26.12 5.85
CA ALA A 67 10.20 -26.77 6.49
C ALA A 67 9.41 -25.80 7.38
N PRO A 68 8.76 -24.78 6.80
CA PRO A 68 8.06 -23.75 7.56
C PRO A 68 6.91 -24.32 8.41
N ASP A 69 6.29 -25.41 7.96
CA ASP A 69 5.22 -26.13 8.67
C ASP A 69 5.68 -26.80 9.98
N THR A 70 7.00 -26.89 10.22
CA THR A 70 7.53 -27.37 11.52
C THR A 70 7.54 -26.28 12.58
N PHE A 71 7.42 -25.02 12.16
CA PHE A 71 7.47 -23.84 13.04
C PHE A 71 6.13 -23.11 13.11
N PHE A 72 5.35 -23.16 12.02
CA PHE A 72 4.09 -22.45 11.90
C PHE A 72 2.97 -23.33 11.39
N GLU A 73 1.74 -22.99 11.81
CA GLU A 73 0.50 -23.60 11.34
C GLU A 73 -0.43 -22.48 10.87
N VAL A 74 -1.00 -22.60 9.67
CA VAL A 74 -2.02 -21.68 9.15
C VAL A 74 -3.40 -22.29 9.41
N LEU A 75 -4.21 -21.57 10.17
CA LEU A 75 -5.55 -21.99 10.59
C LEU A 75 -6.61 -21.09 9.96
N PRO A 76 -7.82 -21.58 9.65
CA PRO A 76 -8.93 -20.72 9.27
C PRO A 76 -9.35 -19.84 10.46
N ARG A 77 -9.77 -18.60 10.18
CA ARG A 77 -10.32 -17.69 11.18
C ARG A 77 -11.84 -17.86 11.23
N GLU A 78 -12.37 -18.43 12.31
CA GLU A 78 -13.81 -18.75 12.41
C GLU A 78 -14.74 -17.53 12.21
N LYS A 79 -14.27 -16.32 12.54
CA LYS A 79 -15.06 -15.09 12.45
C LYS A 79 -15.29 -14.61 11.00
N ASP A 80 -14.38 -14.95 10.08
CA ASP A 80 -14.37 -14.42 8.72
C ASP A 80 -14.06 -15.58 7.77
N ALA A 81 -15.01 -15.98 6.91
CA ALA A 81 -14.94 -17.24 6.14
C ALA A 81 -13.66 -17.45 5.32
N ASP A 82 -13.01 -16.36 4.90
CA ASP A 82 -11.78 -16.39 4.11
C ASP A 82 -10.52 -16.00 4.92
N GLY A 83 -10.67 -15.54 6.16
CA GLY A 83 -9.57 -15.08 6.99
C GLY A 83 -8.70 -16.22 7.51
N SER A 84 -7.40 -15.96 7.70
CA SER A 84 -6.45 -16.92 8.25
C SER A 84 -5.80 -16.43 9.55
N ILE A 85 -5.37 -17.38 10.37
CA ILE A 85 -4.57 -17.18 11.59
C ILE A 85 -3.23 -17.88 11.38
N LEU A 86 -2.13 -17.20 11.69
CA LEU A 86 -0.82 -17.83 11.84
C LEU A 86 -0.62 -18.21 13.29
N LYS A 87 -0.24 -19.47 13.55
CA LYS A 87 0.12 -19.95 14.89
C LYS A 87 1.59 -20.35 14.91
N SER A 88 2.34 -19.86 15.89
CA SER A 88 3.68 -20.38 16.17
C SER A 88 3.58 -21.66 16.99
N LEU A 89 4.21 -22.73 16.50
CA LEU A 89 4.26 -24.02 17.20
C LEU A 89 5.26 -24.03 18.36
N ALA A 90 6.18 -23.07 18.40
CA ALA A 90 7.21 -23.00 19.44
C ALA A 90 6.69 -22.36 20.75
N ASN A 91 5.88 -21.32 20.66
CA ASN A 91 5.34 -20.60 21.83
C ASN A 91 3.81 -20.61 21.94
N GLY A 92 3.10 -21.17 20.95
CA GLY A 92 1.64 -21.28 20.92
C GLY A 92 0.91 -19.97 20.64
N GLN A 93 1.60 -18.85 20.40
CA GLN A 93 0.97 -17.57 20.06
C GLN A 93 0.31 -17.62 18.68
N GLN A 94 -0.73 -16.80 18.51
CA GLN A 94 -1.57 -16.76 17.33
C GLN A 94 -1.85 -15.33 16.91
N TRP A 95 -1.85 -15.09 15.60
CA TRP A 95 -2.10 -13.77 15.03
C TRP A 95 -3.04 -13.88 13.83
N ALA A 96 -4.01 -12.98 13.74
CA ALA A 96 -4.80 -12.85 12.52
C ALA A 96 -3.88 -12.37 11.39
N ILE A 97 -3.78 -13.16 10.32
CA ILE A 97 -3.09 -12.78 9.08
C ILE A 97 -4.09 -12.53 7.95
N GLY A 98 -5.40 -12.61 8.21
CA GLY A 98 -6.44 -12.22 7.27
C GLY A 98 -6.35 -12.92 5.92
N THR A 99 -6.52 -12.18 4.82
CA THR A 99 -6.49 -12.73 3.44
C THR A 99 -5.35 -12.13 2.64
N PHE A 100 -4.72 -12.92 1.79
CA PHE A 100 -3.68 -12.44 0.87
C PHE A 100 -4.00 -12.85 -0.56
N SER A 101 -3.85 -11.91 -1.50
CA SER A 101 -4.06 -12.13 -2.94
C SER A 101 -3.20 -11.17 -3.76
N THR A 102 -3.07 -11.44 -5.07
CA THR A 102 -2.33 -10.59 -6.03
C THR A 102 -3.21 -10.15 -7.21
N PRO A 103 -4.30 -9.38 -6.96
CA PRO A 103 -5.20 -8.98 -8.02
C PRO A 103 -4.52 -8.08 -9.04
N THR A 104 -4.93 -8.22 -10.30
CA THR A 104 -4.62 -7.28 -11.38
C THR A 104 -5.39 -5.98 -11.20
N LEU A 105 -4.87 -4.88 -11.75
CA LEU A 105 -5.60 -3.61 -11.80
C LEU A 105 -6.95 -3.76 -12.53
N SER A 106 -7.00 -4.55 -13.60
CA SER A 106 -8.24 -4.86 -14.32
C SER A 106 -9.29 -5.54 -13.44
N GLU A 107 -8.89 -6.49 -12.60
CA GLU A 107 -9.80 -7.14 -11.65
C GLU A 107 -10.35 -6.16 -10.61
N LEU A 108 -9.48 -5.30 -10.06
CA LEU A 108 -9.89 -4.27 -9.10
C LEU A 108 -10.86 -3.26 -9.73
N ARG A 109 -10.60 -2.82 -10.96
CA ARG A 109 -11.50 -1.93 -11.72
C ARG A 109 -12.87 -2.57 -11.95
N ARG A 110 -12.89 -3.85 -12.37
CA ARG A 110 -14.14 -4.60 -12.58
C ARG A 110 -14.95 -4.69 -11.29
N ARG A 111 -14.33 -5.12 -10.19
CA ARG A 111 -15.00 -5.25 -8.88
C ARG A 111 -15.55 -3.91 -8.39
N TYR A 112 -14.83 -2.82 -8.61
CA TYR A 112 -15.31 -1.46 -8.30
C TYR A 112 -16.56 -1.07 -9.12
N GLN A 113 -16.56 -1.33 -10.43
CA GLN A 113 -17.72 -1.05 -11.30
C GLN A 113 -18.95 -1.87 -10.91
N GLU A 114 -18.75 -3.15 -10.57
CA GLU A 114 -19.83 -4.05 -10.10
C GLU A 114 -20.49 -3.52 -8.82
N ARG A 115 -19.69 -3.05 -7.84
CA ARG A 115 -20.20 -2.47 -6.60
C ARG A 115 -20.98 -1.17 -6.82
N ARG A 116 -20.46 -0.28 -7.68
CA ARG A 116 -21.09 1.03 -7.94
C ARG A 116 -22.40 0.92 -8.73
N SER A 117 -22.57 -0.15 -9.50
CA SER A 117 -23.80 -0.40 -10.27
C SER A 117 -24.98 -0.86 -9.40
N ALA A 118 -24.75 -1.19 -8.11
CA ALA A 118 -25.80 -1.45 -7.15
C ALA A 118 -26.52 -0.15 -6.74
N PRO A 119 -27.85 -0.15 -6.53
CA PRO A 119 -28.58 1.06 -6.16
C PRO A 119 -28.05 1.65 -4.85
N ALA A 120 -27.39 2.81 -4.96
CA ALA A 120 -26.86 3.53 -3.80
C ALA A 120 -28.01 4.04 -2.92
N ALA A 121 -28.03 3.63 -1.65
CA ALA A 121 -28.79 4.35 -0.64
C ALA A 121 -28.16 5.73 -0.49
N GLY A 122 -28.95 6.79 -0.73
CA GLY A 122 -28.47 8.19 -0.82
C GLY A 122 -27.65 8.64 0.38
N GLN A 123 -26.33 8.51 0.27
CA GLN A 123 -25.38 9.11 1.19
C GLN A 123 -24.72 10.29 0.49
N ASP A 124 -24.69 11.42 1.20
CA ASP A 124 -23.95 12.61 0.82
C ASP A 124 -22.46 12.27 0.97
N HIS A 125 -21.77 11.97 -0.13
CA HIS A 125 -20.36 11.58 -0.11
C HIS A 125 -19.50 12.84 -0.02
N ARG A 126 -18.71 12.96 1.04
CA ARG A 126 -17.85 14.12 1.32
C ARG A 126 -16.68 14.32 0.34
N GLY A 127 -16.53 13.47 -0.66
CA GLY A 127 -15.40 13.44 -1.60
C GLY A 127 -14.08 13.02 -0.96
N LEU A 128 -13.09 12.79 -1.82
CA LEU A 128 -11.74 12.39 -1.44
C LEU A 128 -10.99 13.59 -0.87
N ARG A 129 -10.27 13.39 0.24
CA ARG A 129 -9.38 14.40 0.81
C ARG A 129 -7.95 13.90 0.78
N PHE A 130 -7.03 14.80 0.49
CA PHE A 130 -5.60 14.50 0.45
C PHE A 130 -4.83 15.40 1.40
N SER A 131 -3.87 14.84 2.12
CA SER A 131 -2.92 15.61 2.92
C SER A 131 -1.53 15.00 2.90
N ALA A 132 -0.50 15.81 2.77
CA ALA A 132 0.87 15.34 2.94
C ALA A 132 1.30 15.58 4.39
N ILE A 133 1.78 14.53 5.07
CA ILE A 133 2.04 14.56 6.52
C ILE A 133 3.47 14.14 6.87
N GLU A 134 4.04 14.78 7.89
CA GLU A 134 5.26 14.29 8.54
C GLU A 134 4.86 13.31 9.64
N ALA A 135 5.17 12.02 9.45
CA ALA A 135 4.81 10.98 10.42
C ALA A 135 5.74 9.75 10.33
N ASP A 136 5.81 9.00 11.43
CA ASP A 136 6.41 7.67 11.46
C ASP A 136 5.33 6.64 11.12
N VAL A 137 5.52 5.88 10.04
CA VAL A 137 4.55 4.88 9.58
C VAL A 137 4.25 3.83 10.64
N ILE A 138 5.21 3.57 11.52
CA ILE A 138 5.09 2.59 12.57
C ILE A 138 4.16 3.09 13.68
N ASP A 139 4.19 4.39 13.98
CA ASP A 139 3.27 5.00 14.94
C ASP A 139 1.85 5.09 14.35
N LEU A 140 1.73 5.30 13.03
CA LEU A 140 0.44 5.23 12.33
C LEU A 140 -0.18 3.83 12.38
N HIS A 141 0.62 2.77 12.26
CA HIS A 141 0.12 1.39 12.39
C HIS A 141 -0.38 1.05 13.80
N ALA A 142 0.18 1.69 14.84
CA ALA A 142 -0.19 1.43 16.24
C ALA A 142 -1.29 2.37 16.76
N ASP A 143 -1.73 3.36 15.98
CA ASP A 143 -2.82 4.25 16.36
C ASP A 143 -4.17 3.58 16.16
N ALA A 144 -4.90 3.33 17.26
CA ALA A 144 -6.25 2.75 17.24
C ALA A 144 -7.24 3.52 16.34
N SER A 145 -7.00 4.81 16.07
CA SER A 145 -7.82 5.58 15.12
C SER A 145 -7.69 5.08 13.67
N ASN A 146 -6.67 4.28 13.38
CA ASN A 146 -6.37 3.66 12.09
C ASN A 146 -6.77 2.17 12.05
N LEU A 147 -7.63 1.71 12.96
CA LEU A 147 -8.26 0.40 12.86
C LEU A 147 -8.91 0.22 11.48
N HIS A 148 -8.60 -0.89 10.81
CA HIS A 148 -8.98 -1.20 9.43
C HIS A 148 -8.40 -0.26 8.36
N ALA A 149 -7.46 0.64 8.66
CA ALA A 149 -6.87 1.50 7.64
C ALA A 149 -6.06 0.71 6.60
N THR A 150 -5.94 1.29 5.40
CA THR A 150 -5.10 0.75 4.33
C THR A 150 -3.77 1.48 4.27
N PHE A 151 -2.68 0.73 4.21
CA PHE A 151 -1.32 1.24 4.05
C PHE A 151 -0.73 0.74 2.73
N GLN A 152 -0.30 1.66 1.88
CA GLN A 152 0.60 1.32 0.79
C GLN A 152 1.98 1.04 1.36
N VAL A 153 2.51 -0.13 1.02
CA VAL A 153 3.83 -0.57 1.45
C VAL A 153 4.73 -0.61 0.23
N ALA A 154 5.88 0.06 0.31
CA ALA A 154 6.93 -0.06 -0.68
C ALA A 154 7.51 -1.48 -0.62
N SER A 155 7.10 -2.32 -1.56
CA SER A 155 7.45 -3.72 -1.65
C SER A 155 8.10 -4.00 -3.01
N GLN A 156 8.65 -5.20 -3.17
CA GLN A 156 9.10 -5.69 -4.47
C GLN A 156 7.99 -6.43 -5.22
N PHE A 157 8.21 -6.75 -6.50
CA PHE A 157 7.22 -7.46 -7.31
C PHE A 157 6.90 -8.87 -6.81
N ASN A 158 7.70 -9.42 -5.89
CA ASN A 158 7.42 -10.68 -5.21
C ASN A 158 6.69 -10.51 -3.86
N CYS A 159 6.20 -9.30 -3.55
CA CYS A 159 5.54 -8.99 -2.28
C CYS A 159 6.45 -9.26 -1.08
N LEU A 160 7.73 -8.89 -1.15
CA LEU A 160 8.70 -8.94 -0.05
C LEU A 160 9.51 -7.63 -0.01
N GLU A 161 10.23 -7.40 1.08
CA GLU A 161 10.97 -6.16 1.39
C GLU A 161 12.47 -6.43 1.62
N MET A 162 13.05 -7.29 0.78
CA MET A 162 14.46 -7.71 0.85
C MET A 162 15.43 -6.58 0.43
N PRO A 163 16.65 -6.48 1.01
CA PRO A 163 17.53 -5.32 0.82
C PRO A 163 18.21 -5.22 -0.56
N SER A 164 18.33 -6.33 -1.29
CA SER A 164 18.79 -6.31 -2.68
C SER A 164 18.29 -7.52 -3.46
N ASP A 165 18.51 -7.48 -4.77
CA ASP A 165 18.13 -8.50 -5.73
C ASP A 165 18.97 -9.79 -5.64
N SER A 166 20.01 -9.83 -4.81
CA SER A 166 20.76 -11.06 -4.49
C SER A 166 20.17 -11.86 -3.32
N TYR A 167 19.20 -11.30 -2.59
CA TYR A 167 18.57 -11.96 -1.45
C TYR A 167 17.34 -12.76 -1.91
N THR A 168 17.28 -14.01 -1.48
CA THR A 168 16.11 -14.89 -1.63
C THR A 168 15.33 -14.97 -0.31
N PRO A 169 14.11 -15.53 -0.29
CA PRO A 169 13.34 -15.75 0.94
C PRO A 169 14.11 -16.55 2.01
N ALA A 170 15.07 -17.39 1.59
CA ALA A 170 16.04 -18.09 2.43
C ALA A 170 16.78 -17.18 3.44
N ALA A 171 17.04 -15.93 3.05
CA ALA A 171 17.75 -14.98 3.90
C ALA A 171 16.92 -14.48 5.09
N GLY A 172 15.63 -14.84 5.12
CA GLY A 172 14.69 -14.58 6.19
C GLY A 172 14.40 -13.13 6.45
N ILE A 173 13.58 -12.91 7.48
CA ILE A 173 12.98 -11.62 7.79
C ILE A 173 13.64 -10.95 8.98
N THR A 174 14.42 -11.66 9.81
CA THR A 174 15.14 -11.11 10.98
C THR A 174 15.96 -9.88 10.59
N GLY A 175 16.56 -9.89 9.40
CA GLY A 175 17.38 -8.81 8.87
C GLY A 175 16.63 -7.51 8.55
N TYR A 176 15.31 -7.55 8.37
CA TYR A 176 14.50 -6.39 7.93
C TYR A 176 14.63 -5.21 8.89
N VAL A 177 14.86 -5.46 10.18
CA VAL A 177 15.08 -4.42 11.20
C VAL A 177 16.30 -3.53 10.92
N ASN A 178 17.20 -3.98 10.05
CA ASN A 178 18.40 -3.22 9.69
C ASN A 178 18.18 -2.28 8.52
N ASP A 179 17.12 -2.49 7.76
CA ASP A 179 16.70 -1.59 6.71
C ASP A 179 15.82 -0.48 7.33
N ARG A 180 16.09 0.77 6.95
CA ARG A 180 15.42 1.95 7.48
C ARG A 180 14.41 2.56 6.51
N THR A 181 14.20 1.91 5.37
CA THR A 181 13.16 2.31 4.41
C THR A 181 11.77 1.98 4.94
N GLN A 182 10.75 2.63 4.39
CA GLN A 182 9.36 2.48 4.87
C GLN A 182 8.80 1.07 4.63
N GLY A 183 9.24 0.37 3.58
CA GLY A 183 8.77 -0.99 3.26
C GLY A 183 8.97 -1.98 4.41
N PRO A 184 10.23 -2.25 4.81
CA PRO A 184 10.57 -3.08 5.96
C PRO A 184 9.92 -2.60 7.27
N ALA A 185 9.80 -1.29 7.48
CA ALA A 185 9.13 -0.74 8.66
C ALA A 185 7.64 -1.14 8.72
N CYS A 186 6.91 -1.01 7.61
CA CYS A 186 5.52 -1.48 7.51
C CYS A 186 5.44 -3.00 7.70
N ALA A 187 6.30 -3.76 7.03
CA ALA A 187 6.27 -5.22 7.06
C ALA A 187 6.52 -5.79 8.47
N LEU A 188 7.37 -5.13 9.26
CA LEU A 188 7.63 -5.50 10.66
C LEU A 188 6.48 -5.16 11.61
N CYS A 189 5.61 -4.19 11.27
CA CYS A 189 4.40 -3.91 12.05
C CYS A 189 3.42 -5.09 12.02
N THR A 190 3.51 -5.93 11.00
CA THR A 190 2.64 -7.08 10.73
C THR A 190 3.47 -8.34 10.46
N ALA A 191 4.52 -8.55 11.25
CA ALA A 191 5.52 -9.61 11.00
C ALA A 191 4.94 -11.02 10.74
N PRO A 192 3.85 -11.49 11.40
CA PRO A 192 3.21 -12.77 11.06
C PRO A 192 2.71 -12.84 9.60
N ALA A 193 2.16 -11.76 9.06
CA ALA A 193 1.77 -11.73 7.65
C ALA A 193 2.99 -11.76 6.72
N LEU A 194 4.09 -11.13 7.11
CA LEU A 194 5.34 -11.22 6.38
C LEU A 194 5.91 -12.65 6.40
N ILE A 195 5.84 -13.38 7.53
CA ILE A 195 6.18 -14.82 7.59
C ILE A 195 5.36 -15.60 6.57
N TYR A 196 4.05 -15.36 6.53
CA TYR A 196 3.16 -16.03 5.60
C TYR A 196 3.59 -15.79 4.15
N ARG A 197 3.80 -14.52 3.75
CA ARG A 197 4.26 -14.17 2.40
C ARG A 197 5.63 -14.77 2.06
N ASN A 198 6.58 -14.73 3.00
CA ASN A 198 7.97 -15.15 2.77
C ASN A 198 8.12 -16.68 2.68
N TYR A 199 7.36 -17.44 3.48
CA TYR A 199 7.61 -18.88 3.66
C TYR A 199 6.44 -19.79 3.31
N LEU A 200 5.19 -19.35 3.49
CA LEU A 200 4.03 -20.25 3.50
C LEU A 200 3.13 -20.08 2.27
N HIS A 201 3.06 -18.88 1.68
CA HIS A 201 2.18 -18.62 0.55
C HIS A 201 2.68 -19.25 -0.75
N SER A 202 3.99 -19.23 -0.99
CA SER A 202 4.62 -19.78 -2.19
C SER A 202 5.91 -20.50 -1.84
N PRO A 203 5.85 -21.66 -1.17
CA PRO A 203 7.02 -22.35 -0.62
C PRO A 203 8.01 -22.86 -1.68
N HIS A 204 7.64 -22.82 -2.96
CA HIS A 204 8.43 -23.37 -4.07
C HIS A 204 8.67 -22.38 -5.22
N GLY A 205 8.33 -21.11 -5.05
CA GLY A 205 8.52 -20.09 -6.08
C GLY A 205 8.22 -18.69 -5.56
N GLN A 206 8.87 -17.68 -6.13
CA GLN A 206 8.55 -16.29 -5.80
C GLN A 206 7.41 -15.80 -6.68
N LEU A 207 6.58 -14.94 -6.10
CA LEU A 207 5.59 -14.18 -6.87
C LEU A 207 6.30 -13.25 -7.86
N ASP A 208 5.64 -12.98 -8.98
CA ASP A 208 6.02 -11.94 -9.92
C ASP A 208 4.78 -11.15 -10.33
N ASN A 209 4.58 -10.00 -9.70
CA ASN A 209 3.46 -9.10 -9.98
C ASN A 209 3.56 -8.35 -11.33
N LEU A 210 4.59 -8.64 -12.13
CA LEU A 210 4.70 -8.20 -13.53
C LEU A 210 4.49 -9.33 -14.53
N ASP A 211 4.16 -10.56 -14.13
CA ASP A 211 4.01 -11.72 -15.02
C ASP A 211 3.05 -11.48 -16.22
N GLU A 212 1.87 -10.92 -15.96
CA GLU A 212 0.89 -10.60 -17.00
C GLU A 212 1.32 -9.43 -17.88
N MET A 213 1.94 -8.41 -17.29
CA MET A 213 2.50 -7.29 -18.04
C MET A 213 3.70 -7.73 -18.90
N SER A 214 4.49 -8.67 -18.40
CA SER A 214 5.59 -9.34 -19.12
C SER A 214 5.05 -10.05 -20.34
N SER A 215 3.94 -10.77 -20.20
CA SER A 215 3.25 -11.44 -21.29
C SER A 215 2.68 -10.44 -22.31
N ALA A 216 2.01 -9.38 -21.84
CA ALA A 216 1.42 -8.34 -22.68
C ALA A 216 2.47 -7.57 -23.52
N LEU A 217 3.67 -7.38 -22.97
CA LEU A 217 4.79 -6.73 -23.64
C LEU A 217 5.70 -7.71 -24.40
N GLN A 218 5.35 -9.00 -24.46
CA GLN A 218 6.16 -10.04 -25.12
C GLN A 218 7.61 -10.08 -24.59
N ASN A 219 7.77 -9.98 -23.28
CA ASN A 219 9.05 -10.10 -22.59
C ASN A 219 9.47 -11.57 -22.41
N ASP A 220 9.39 -12.35 -23.49
CA ASP A 220 9.76 -13.76 -23.53
C ASP A 220 11.24 -13.94 -23.15
N ASP A 221 11.54 -14.96 -22.34
CA ASP A 221 12.88 -15.26 -21.81
C ASP A 221 13.60 -14.04 -21.17
N GLY A 222 12.82 -13.06 -20.72
CA GLY A 222 13.33 -11.79 -20.23
C GLY A 222 14.09 -11.03 -21.30
N ARG A 223 13.60 -10.90 -22.53
CA ARG A 223 14.28 -10.08 -23.57
C ARG A 223 14.29 -8.58 -23.25
N LEU A 224 13.25 -8.04 -22.62
CA LEU A 224 13.08 -6.61 -22.29
C LEU A 224 13.58 -6.29 -20.86
N TRP A 225 13.19 -7.09 -19.87
CA TRP A 225 13.75 -7.05 -18.51
C TRP A 225 13.72 -8.46 -17.91
N THR A 226 14.56 -8.68 -16.89
CA THR A 226 14.61 -9.93 -16.14
C THR A 226 14.12 -9.63 -14.73
N MET A 227 13.15 -10.40 -14.25
CA MET A 227 12.76 -10.36 -12.85
C MET A 227 13.74 -11.19 -12.02
N ARG A 228 14.36 -10.60 -11.00
CA ARG A 228 15.24 -11.31 -10.05
C ARG A 228 14.87 -10.93 -8.63
N ASN A 229 14.34 -11.87 -7.85
CA ASN A 229 13.93 -11.65 -6.47
C ASN A 229 13.02 -10.41 -6.27
N GLY A 230 12.14 -10.14 -7.24
CA GLY A 230 11.23 -8.99 -7.22
C GLY A 230 11.83 -7.67 -7.74
N TYR A 231 13.05 -7.68 -8.29
CA TYR A 231 13.70 -6.53 -8.93
C TYR A 231 13.70 -6.64 -10.46
N THR A 232 13.33 -5.55 -11.12
CA THR A 232 13.41 -5.42 -12.59
C THR A 232 14.84 -5.09 -13.02
N LEU A 233 15.49 -6.01 -13.74
CA LEU A 233 16.87 -5.84 -14.23
C LEU A 233 16.93 -5.77 -15.75
N SER A 234 17.58 -4.73 -16.29
CA SER A 234 17.72 -4.49 -17.72
C SER A 234 19.04 -3.82 -18.09
N LYS A 235 19.22 -3.55 -19.38
CA LYS A 235 20.40 -2.90 -20.00
C LYS A 235 19.90 -1.95 -21.09
N PRO A 236 20.69 -0.93 -21.50
CA PRO A 236 20.22 0.10 -22.42
C PRO A 236 19.53 -0.42 -23.69
N GLN A 237 20.13 -1.42 -24.36
CA GLN A 237 19.58 -1.99 -25.60
C GLN A 237 18.20 -2.64 -25.40
N ARG A 238 17.98 -3.25 -24.23
CA ARG A 238 16.72 -3.90 -23.88
C ARG A 238 15.65 -2.88 -23.47
N LEU A 239 16.06 -1.76 -22.87
CA LEU A 239 15.16 -0.64 -22.56
C LEU A 239 14.68 0.08 -23.82
N ASP A 240 15.52 0.19 -24.85
CA ASP A 240 15.11 0.69 -26.16
C ASP A 240 14.06 -0.23 -26.82
N GLU A 241 14.23 -1.55 -26.70
CA GLU A 241 13.21 -2.50 -27.14
C GLU A 241 11.93 -2.40 -26.32
N LEU A 242 12.05 -2.26 -25.01
CA LEU A 242 10.91 -2.11 -24.09
C LEU A 242 10.09 -0.86 -24.43
N ARG A 243 10.76 0.26 -24.73
CA ARG A 243 10.11 1.48 -25.18
C ARG A 243 9.27 1.23 -26.44
N ARG A 244 9.84 0.59 -27.46
CA ARG A 244 9.12 0.26 -28.70
C ARG A 244 7.95 -0.72 -28.44
N ALA A 245 8.13 -1.69 -27.56
CA ALA A 245 7.07 -2.62 -27.18
C ALA A 245 5.91 -1.90 -26.49
N ILE A 246 6.20 -0.98 -25.57
CA ILE A 246 5.19 -0.13 -24.91
C ILE A 246 4.49 0.74 -25.94
N GLU A 247 5.23 1.46 -26.80
CA GLU A 247 4.65 2.32 -27.84
C GLU A 247 3.71 1.55 -28.77
N GLY A 248 4.07 0.32 -29.15
CA GLY A 248 3.22 -0.56 -29.94
C GLY A 248 1.98 -1.08 -29.18
N ALA A 249 2.14 -1.43 -27.90
CA ALA A 249 1.07 -1.94 -27.05
C ALA A 249 0.16 -0.85 -26.45
N SER A 250 0.51 0.43 -26.61
CA SER A 250 -0.24 1.58 -26.08
C SER A 250 -0.57 2.60 -27.18
N ALA A 251 -0.92 2.13 -28.38
CA ALA A 251 -1.17 2.98 -29.54
C ALA A 251 -2.39 3.90 -29.36
N THR A 252 -3.40 3.46 -28.61
CA THR A 252 -4.56 4.26 -28.21
C THR A 252 -4.63 4.43 -26.69
N VAL A 253 -5.51 5.35 -26.23
CA VAL A 253 -5.78 5.52 -24.79
C VAL A 253 -6.31 4.23 -24.19
N ALA A 254 -7.24 3.54 -24.88
CA ALA A 254 -7.80 2.28 -24.41
C ALA A 254 -6.74 1.17 -24.31
N ASP A 255 -5.84 1.07 -25.30
CA ASP A 255 -4.74 0.08 -25.26
C ASP A 255 -3.81 0.35 -24.08
N ARG A 256 -3.51 1.63 -23.81
CA ARG A 256 -2.70 2.01 -22.65
C ARG A 256 -3.37 1.66 -21.32
N GLU A 257 -4.67 1.91 -21.19
CA GLU A 257 -5.41 1.56 -19.98
C GLU A 257 -5.53 0.03 -19.80
N GLN A 258 -5.63 -0.73 -20.89
CA GLN A 258 -5.55 -2.19 -20.87
C GLN A 258 -4.16 -2.65 -20.41
N LEU A 259 -3.09 -2.04 -20.94
CA LEU A 259 -1.71 -2.34 -20.55
C LEU A 259 -1.47 -2.11 -19.05
N LEU A 260 -1.93 -0.96 -18.51
CA LEU A 260 -1.92 -0.70 -17.07
C LEU A 260 -2.67 -1.79 -16.29
N GLY A 261 -3.78 -2.27 -16.85
CA GLY A 261 -4.65 -3.29 -16.28
C GLY A 261 -3.96 -4.61 -15.93
N HIS A 262 -2.83 -4.91 -16.57
CA HIS A 262 -2.05 -6.15 -16.35
C HIS A 262 -1.13 -6.10 -15.13
N LEU A 263 -0.91 -4.94 -14.50
CA LEU A 263 -0.12 -4.88 -13.27
C LEU A 263 -0.87 -5.57 -12.13
N LYS A 264 -0.17 -6.42 -11.37
CA LYS A 264 -0.66 -6.94 -10.09
C LYS A 264 -0.10 -6.15 -8.92
N VAL A 265 -0.84 -6.12 -7.81
CA VAL A 265 -0.34 -5.66 -6.52
C VAL A 265 -0.67 -6.71 -5.47
N GLY A 266 0.16 -6.86 -4.44
CA GLY A 266 -0.23 -7.68 -3.30
C GLY A 266 -1.28 -6.94 -2.46
N VAL A 267 -2.37 -7.61 -2.12
CA VAL A 267 -3.37 -7.10 -1.16
C VAL A 267 -3.44 -8.09 0.00
N HIS A 268 -2.99 -7.64 1.16
CA HIS A 268 -3.01 -8.42 2.39
C HIS A 268 -3.96 -7.71 3.38
N ALA A 269 -5.19 -8.19 3.48
CA ALA A 269 -6.25 -7.53 4.24
C ALA A 269 -6.39 -8.07 5.65
N ASP A 270 -6.79 -7.20 6.58
CA ASP A 270 -7.15 -7.54 7.97
C ASP A 270 -6.08 -8.28 8.76
N ILE A 271 -4.87 -7.74 8.70
CA ILE A 271 -3.69 -8.26 9.37
C ILE A 271 -3.54 -7.67 10.76
N ALA A 272 -3.30 -8.51 11.77
CA ALA A 272 -2.99 -8.07 13.12
C ALA A 272 -1.69 -7.25 13.16
N VAL A 273 -1.75 -6.11 13.84
CA VAL A 273 -0.57 -5.32 14.18
C VAL A 273 0.09 -5.95 15.39
N THR A 274 1.37 -6.31 15.29
CA THR A 274 2.09 -7.05 16.35
C THR A 274 3.09 -6.21 17.14
N ARG A 275 3.37 -4.98 16.71
CA ARG A 275 4.41 -4.15 17.35
C ARG A 275 4.03 -3.73 18.78
N LYS A 276 4.93 -3.94 19.74
CA LYS A 276 4.88 -3.35 21.09
C LYS A 276 5.60 -1.99 21.12
N ASP A 277 5.17 -1.08 21.99
CA ASP A 277 5.85 0.22 22.14
C ASP A 277 7.26 0.09 22.76
N GLU A 278 8.00 1.20 22.83
CA GLU A 278 9.38 1.26 23.34
C GLU A 278 9.53 0.79 24.81
N GLN A 279 8.44 0.69 25.55
CA GLN A 279 8.41 0.27 26.96
C GLN A 279 8.05 -1.20 27.11
N GLY A 280 7.90 -1.93 26.00
CA GLY A 280 7.47 -3.32 25.99
C GLY A 280 6.00 -3.49 26.39
N HIS A 281 5.25 -2.39 26.51
CA HIS A 281 3.82 -2.47 26.66
C HIS A 281 3.21 -2.87 25.32
N GLN A 282 2.22 -3.75 25.39
CA GLN A 282 1.30 -4.01 24.29
C GLN A 282 0.33 -2.82 24.08
N GLY A 283 0.62 -1.65 24.66
CA GLY A 283 -0.33 -0.55 24.85
C GLY A 283 -0.92 -0.01 23.55
N ARG A 284 -2.25 0.23 23.59
CA ARG A 284 -3.16 0.73 22.53
C ARG A 284 -3.39 -0.17 21.31
N ILE A 285 -2.70 -1.30 21.18
CA ILE A 285 -3.14 -2.37 20.30
C ILE A 285 -4.25 -3.11 21.02
N GLU A 286 -5.49 -2.87 20.62
CA GLU A 286 -6.58 -3.80 20.95
C GLU A 286 -6.22 -5.16 20.35
N GLU A 287 -6.52 -6.27 21.01
CA GLU A 287 -6.23 -7.62 20.48
C GLU A 287 -6.83 -7.84 19.07
N SER A 288 -7.81 -7.03 18.70
CA SER A 288 -8.47 -6.98 17.40
C SER A 288 -7.93 -5.95 16.42
N MET A 289 -6.85 -5.22 16.73
CA MET A 289 -6.33 -4.18 15.85
C MET A 289 -5.74 -4.79 14.58
N VAL A 290 -6.46 -4.57 13.48
CA VAL A 290 -6.05 -5.02 12.15
C VAL A 290 -5.94 -3.87 11.17
N VAL A 291 -5.04 -4.00 10.21
CA VAL A 291 -4.86 -3.08 9.09
C VAL A 291 -4.72 -3.87 7.79
N SER A 292 -4.85 -3.19 6.65
CA SER A 292 -4.66 -3.79 5.32
C SER A 292 -3.42 -3.21 4.66
N HIS A 293 -2.61 -4.07 4.03
CA HIS A 293 -1.45 -3.66 3.23
C HIS A 293 -1.75 -3.81 1.75
N VAL A 294 -1.44 -2.76 0.98
CA VAL A 294 -1.28 -2.85 -0.46
C VAL A 294 0.21 -2.81 -0.77
N LEU A 295 0.75 -3.93 -1.19
CA LEU A 295 2.15 -4.17 -1.48
C LEU A 295 2.41 -3.75 -2.93
N GLY A 296 2.70 -2.46 -3.09
CA GLY A 296 3.02 -1.83 -4.37
C GLY A 296 4.51 -1.85 -4.65
N SER A 297 4.88 -2.09 -5.90
CA SER A 297 6.27 -2.08 -6.35
C SER A 297 6.48 -1.00 -7.41
N ALA A 298 7.75 -0.65 -7.65
CA ALA A 298 8.20 0.24 -8.70
C ALA A 298 9.38 -0.40 -9.46
N CYS A 299 9.74 0.15 -10.61
CA CYS A 299 10.94 -0.31 -11.31
C CYS A 299 12.21 0.00 -10.48
N ALA A 300 13.14 -0.95 -10.42
CA ALA A 300 14.40 -0.81 -9.70
C ALA A 300 15.46 -0.01 -10.49
N VAL A 301 15.14 1.23 -10.85
CA VAL A 301 15.96 2.10 -11.74
C VAL A 301 17.42 2.19 -11.27
N ALA A 302 17.67 2.46 -9.99
CA ALA A 302 19.01 2.61 -9.43
C ALA A 302 19.83 1.30 -9.37
N TYR A 303 19.20 0.14 -9.51
CA TYR A 303 19.86 -1.17 -9.44
C TYR A 303 20.43 -1.63 -10.79
N ASN A 304 20.33 -0.79 -11.82
CA ASN A 304 20.69 -1.13 -13.20
C ASN A 304 21.89 -0.30 -13.70
N PRO A 305 23.13 -0.68 -13.33
CA PRO A 305 24.32 0.07 -13.70
C PRO A 305 24.46 0.15 -15.23
N GLY A 306 24.76 1.35 -15.72
CA GLY A 306 24.89 1.62 -17.15
C GLY A 306 23.59 2.00 -17.85
N THR A 307 22.47 2.11 -17.12
CA THR A 307 21.22 2.72 -17.61
C THR A 307 21.01 4.11 -17.01
N ARG A 308 20.20 4.93 -17.66
CA ARG A 308 19.74 6.25 -17.17
C ARG A 308 18.27 6.18 -16.81
N ALA A 309 17.84 7.04 -15.89
CA ALA A 309 16.44 7.09 -15.46
C ALA A 309 15.48 7.29 -16.66
N ASP A 310 15.76 8.22 -17.57
CA ASP A 310 14.92 8.50 -18.73
C ASP A 310 14.75 7.33 -19.72
N GLU A 311 15.66 6.35 -19.68
CA GLU A 311 15.49 5.09 -20.43
C GLU A 311 14.38 4.21 -19.82
N TRP A 312 14.19 4.28 -18.50
CA TRP A 312 13.14 3.55 -17.78
C TRP A 312 11.79 4.26 -17.77
N GLU A 313 11.76 5.57 -17.98
CA GLU A 313 10.57 6.42 -17.77
C GLU A 313 9.26 5.84 -18.34
N PRO A 314 9.20 5.36 -19.61
CA PRO A 314 7.94 4.84 -20.16
C PRO A 314 7.37 3.67 -19.35
N PHE A 315 8.24 2.76 -18.91
CA PHE A 315 7.83 1.58 -18.16
C PHE A 315 7.57 1.92 -16.68
N ALA A 316 8.47 2.68 -16.06
CA ALA A 316 8.36 3.08 -14.67
C ALA A 316 7.07 3.86 -14.39
N ARG A 317 6.68 4.76 -15.31
CA ARG A 317 5.40 5.48 -15.20
C ARG A 317 4.18 4.58 -15.31
N LEU A 318 4.17 3.60 -16.22
CA LEU A 318 3.06 2.63 -16.31
C LEU A 318 2.90 1.86 -15.00
N VAL A 319 4.01 1.36 -14.45
CA VAL A 319 4.01 0.63 -13.18
C VAL A 319 3.51 1.52 -12.03
N LEU A 320 4.04 2.75 -11.89
CA LEU A 320 3.65 3.67 -10.82
C LEU A 320 2.17 4.04 -10.94
N GLU A 321 1.71 4.42 -12.13
CA GLU A 321 0.31 4.80 -12.36
C GLU A 321 -0.66 3.67 -12.04
N ALA A 322 -0.36 2.45 -12.49
CA ALA A 322 -1.20 1.29 -12.19
C ALA A 322 -1.14 0.93 -10.70
N SER A 323 0.02 1.05 -10.05
CA SER A 323 0.18 0.71 -8.63
C SER A 323 -0.60 1.65 -7.71
N TYR A 324 -0.55 2.97 -7.94
CA TYR A 324 -1.34 3.93 -7.17
C TYR A 324 -2.83 3.79 -7.41
N GLU A 325 -3.25 3.53 -8.66
CA GLU A 325 -4.65 3.29 -8.98
C GLU A 325 -5.19 2.02 -8.30
N ALA A 326 -4.44 0.92 -8.37
CA ALA A 326 -4.76 -0.33 -7.69
C ALA A 326 -4.83 -0.14 -6.17
N CYS A 327 -3.96 0.70 -5.61
CA CYS A 327 -3.95 1.02 -4.19
C CYS A 327 -5.22 1.75 -3.74
N VAL A 328 -5.68 2.74 -4.51
CA VAL A 328 -6.96 3.42 -4.22
C VAL A 328 -8.13 2.45 -4.32
N LEU A 329 -8.18 1.63 -5.37
CA LEU A 329 -9.25 0.64 -5.55
C LEU A 329 -9.30 -0.39 -4.41
N ALA A 330 -8.15 -0.89 -3.98
CA ALA A 330 -8.06 -1.80 -2.83
C ALA A 330 -8.46 -1.13 -1.51
N ALA A 331 -8.15 0.16 -1.33
CA ALA A 331 -8.62 0.93 -0.17
C ALA A 331 -10.14 1.12 -0.17
N LEU A 332 -10.77 1.30 -1.34
CA LEU A 332 -12.22 1.33 -1.48
C LEU A 332 -12.86 -0.04 -1.16
N GLU A 333 -12.25 -1.13 -1.63
CA GLU A 333 -12.67 -2.49 -1.23
C GLU A 333 -12.61 -2.70 0.28
N ASN A 334 -11.55 -2.22 0.89
CA ASN A 334 -11.36 -2.28 2.33
C ASN A 334 -12.37 -1.42 3.09
N ARG A 335 -12.64 -0.19 2.62
CA ARG A 335 -13.69 0.67 3.15
C ARG A 335 -15.03 -0.04 3.16
N ASP A 336 -15.42 -0.58 2.00
CA ASP A 336 -16.72 -1.22 1.79
C ASP A 336 -16.84 -2.51 2.63
N ARG A 337 -15.76 -3.31 2.74
CA ARG A 337 -15.70 -4.51 3.59
C ARG A 337 -15.99 -4.21 5.06
N HIS A 338 -15.60 -3.02 5.51
CA HIS A 338 -15.74 -2.57 6.89
C HIS A 338 -16.81 -1.48 7.05
N ASP A 339 -17.87 -1.54 6.22
CA ASP A 339 -19.05 -0.69 6.31
C ASP A 339 -18.77 0.83 6.42
N GLY A 340 -17.66 1.30 5.83
CA GLY A 340 -17.26 2.70 5.89
C GLY A 340 -16.91 3.21 7.30
N MET A 341 -16.43 2.34 8.19
CA MET A 341 -15.84 2.76 9.47
C MET A 341 -14.77 3.84 9.28
N ALA A 342 -14.61 4.73 10.27
CA ALA A 342 -13.75 5.90 10.15
C ALA A 342 -12.29 5.57 9.78
N GLY A 343 -11.73 4.48 10.32
CA GLY A 343 -10.38 4.04 9.98
C GLY A 343 -10.28 3.35 8.62
N SER A 344 -11.30 2.60 8.19
CA SER A 344 -11.31 1.91 6.88
C SER A 344 -11.36 2.85 5.68
N LYS A 345 -11.76 4.11 5.92
CA LYS A 345 -11.70 5.22 4.95
C LYS A 345 -10.32 5.84 4.79
N LYS A 346 -9.34 5.45 5.61
CA LYS A 346 -7.98 6.02 5.57
C LYS A 346 -7.07 5.22 4.67
N LEU A 347 -6.38 5.91 3.76
CA LEU A 347 -5.35 5.37 2.90
C LEU A 347 -4.03 6.13 3.14
N PHE A 348 -3.01 5.43 3.62
CA PHE A 348 -1.67 5.97 3.78
C PHE A 348 -0.80 5.57 2.58
N LEU A 349 -0.37 6.55 1.80
CA LEU A 349 0.52 6.40 0.66
C LEU A 349 1.97 6.66 1.06
N THR A 350 2.88 6.07 0.31
CA THR A 350 4.32 6.36 0.35
C THR A 350 4.80 6.76 -1.03
N LEU A 351 6.01 7.34 -1.14
CA LEU A 351 6.62 7.65 -2.44
C LEU A 351 7.27 6.37 -3.01
N LEU A 352 6.48 5.54 -3.70
CA LEU A 352 6.89 4.22 -4.18
C LEU A 352 8.16 4.30 -5.04
N GLY A 353 9.21 3.66 -4.56
CA GLY A 353 10.49 3.56 -5.26
C GLY A 353 11.24 4.88 -5.40
N GLY A 354 10.87 5.95 -4.68
CA GLY A 354 11.53 7.26 -4.73
C GLY A 354 12.92 7.29 -4.10
N ASP A 355 13.19 6.34 -3.19
CA ASP A 355 14.46 6.23 -2.48
C ASP A 355 15.37 5.18 -3.13
N ALA A 356 15.44 3.97 -2.55
CA ALA A 356 16.37 2.91 -2.95
C ALA A 356 16.23 2.55 -4.45
N PHE A 357 15.01 2.49 -4.97
CA PHE A 357 14.77 2.14 -6.37
C PHE A 357 15.07 3.29 -7.34
N GLY A 358 15.23 4.53 -6.87
CA GLY A 358 15.69 5.67 -7.65
C GLY A 358 14.73 6.18 -8.72
N ASN A 359 13.42 6.03 -8.53
CA ASN A 359 12.42 6.64 -9.41
C ASN A 359 12.35 8.15 -9.14
N PRO A 360 12.47 9.01 -10.18
CA PRO A 360 12.26 10.45 -10.04
C PRO A 360 10.92 10.77 -9.37
N GLN A 361 10.97 11.62 -8.35
CA GLN A 361 9.81 11.99 -7.56
C GLN A 361 8.66 12.58 -8.40
N SER A 362 8.97 13.28 -9.49
CA SER A 362 7.97 13.82 -10.40
C SER A 362 7.09 12.73 -11.02
N TRP A 363 7.64 11.56 -11.36
CA TRP A 363 6.86 10.44 -11.91
C TRP A 363 5.89 9.88 -10.87
N ILE A 364 6.35 9.80 -9.62
CA ILE A 364 5.58 9.28 -8.49
C ILE A 364 4.41 10.22 -8.18
N LEU A 365 4.68 11.52 -8.02
CA LEU A 365 3.66 12.53 -7.75
C LEU A 365 2.64 12.64 -8.90
N ASP A 366 3.08 12.50 -10.15
CA ASP A 366 2.18 12.47 -11.30
C ASP A 366 1.25 11.25 -11.29
N ALA A 367 1.78 10.09 -10.92
CA ALA A 367 1.01 8.86 -10.77
C ALA A 367 -0.03 8.96 -9.64
N ILE A 368 0.36 9.51 -8.47
CA ILE A 368 -0.56 9.82 -7.37
C ILE A 368 -1.67 10.76 -7.85
N ARG A 369 -1.30 11.90 -8.47
CA ARG A 369 -2.26 12.88 -8.97
C ARG A 369 -3.26 12.24 -9.92
N ARG A 370 -2.78 11.43 -10.86
CA ARG A 370 -3.63 10.73 -11.84
C ARG A 370 -4.60 9.78 -11.15
N ALA A 371 -4.13 8.97 -10.18
CA ALA A 371 -4.97 8.05 -9.44
C ALA A 371 -6.04 8.79 -8.63
N LEU A 372 -5.66 9.81 -7.85
CA LEU A 372 -6.61 10.50 -6.97
C LEU A 372 -7.69 11.27 -7.74
N ARG A 373 -7.36 11.88 -8.89
CA ARG A 373 -8.35 12.54 -9.76
C ARG A 373 -9.43 11.60 -10.26
N LYS A 374 -9.11 10.31 -10.46
CA LYS A 374 -10.09 9.32 -10.93
C LYS A 374 -11.14 8.96 -9.88
N PHE A 375 -10.85 9.22 -8.60
CA PHE A 375 -11.67 8.84 -7.45
C PHE A 375 -11.98 10.04 -6.56
N GLU A 376 -11.99 11.25 -7.10
CA GLU A 376 -12.18 12.49 -6.33
C GLU A 376 -13.54 12.56 -5.62
N HIS A 377 -14.55 11.84 -6.14
CA HIS A 377 -15.88 11.72 -5.55
C HIS A 377 -15.98 10.66 -4.45
N GLU A 378 -14.98 9.81 -4.28
CA GLU A 378 -15.02 8.71 -3.31
C GLU A 378 -14.73 9.18 -1.89
N ASP A 379 -15.46 8.65 -0.92
CA ASP A 379 -15.23 8.94 0.50
C ASP A 379 -13.97 8.22 1.02
N LEU A 380 -12.80 8.85 0.82
CA LEU A 380 -11.51 8.44 1.35
C LEU A 380 -10.73 9.64 1.93
N ASP A 381 -10.03 9.39 3.02
CA ASP A 381 -8.98 10.26 3.55
C ASP A 381 -7.61 9.70 3.16
N VAL A 382 -6.93 10.35 2.23
CA VAL A 382 -5.64 9.93 1.70
C VAL A 382 -4.51 10.76 2.32
N PHE A 383 -3.49 10.09 2.85
CA PHE A 383 -2.34 10.71 3.49
C PHE A 383 -1.06 10.29 2.78
N LEU A 384 -0.28 11.23 2.25
CA LEU A 384 1.08 10.94 1.79
C LEU A 384 2.06 11.07 2.96
N VAL A 385 2.66 9.95 3.37
CA VAL A 385 3.52 9.88 4.56
C VAL A 385 4.98 10.20 4.19
N CYS A 386 5.49 11.30 4.76
CA CYS A 386 6.87 11.73 4.60
C CYS A 386 7.62 11.62 5.94
N TYR A 387 8.69 10.81 6.00
CA TYR A 387 9.40 10.60 7.27
C TYR A 387 10.24 11.80 7.72
N GLU A 388 10.99 12.43 6.80
CA GLU A 388 11.92 13.53 7.11
C GLU A 388 11.30 14.93 6.91
N GLY A 389 9.98 14.99 6.85
CA GLY A 389 9.21 16.20 6.56
C GLY A 389 8.65 16.23 5.16
N VAL A 390 7.59 17.02 4.98
CA VAL A 390 6.91 17.14 3.70
C VAL A 390 7.72 18.00 2.75
N ASP A 391 8.14 17.44 1.61
CA ASP A 391 8.90 18.16 0.58
C ASP A 391 8.02 19.12 -0.25
N ALA A 392 8.66 19.97 -1.05
CA ALA A 392 7.96 21.00 -1.83
C ALA A 392 7.03 20.42 -2.91
N GLY A 393 7.38 19.29 -3.53
CA GLY A 393 6.54 18.63 -4.53
C GLY A 393 5.28 18.05 -3.90
N SER A 394 5.42 17.40 -2.74
CA SER A 394 4.28 16.84 -1.99
C SER A 394 3.32 17.93 -1.48
N ARG A 395 3.84 19.07 -0.99
CA ARG A 395 3.00 20.23 -0.62
C ARG A 395 2.27 20.82 -1.82
N LYS A 396 2.96 20.98 -2.94
CA LYS A 396 2.36 21.48 -4.18
C LYS A 396 1.23 20.58 -4.65
N LEU A 397 1.40 19.26 -4.57
CA LEU A 397 0.33 18.32 -4.90
C LEU A 397 -0.89 18.47 -3.97
N GLU A 398 -0.66 18.67 -2.67
CA GLU A 398 -1.74 18.95 -1.71
C GLU A 398 -2.51 20.23 -2.07
N GLU A 399 -1.80 21.33 -2.33
CA GLU A 399 -2.40 22.60 -2.76
C GLU A 399 -3.21 22.47 -4.07
N GLU A 400 -2.68 21.70 -5.03
CA GLU A 400 -3.36 21.43 -6.31
C GLU A 400 -4.65 20.64 -6.12
N LEU A 401 -4.67 19.63 -5.25
CA LEU A 401 -5.84 18.79 -5.01
C LEU A 401 -6.90 19.49 -4.14
N ASP A 402 -6.49 20.29 -3.16
CA ASP A 402 -7.40 21.10 -2.33
C ASP A 402 -8.15 22.13 -3.18
N ALA A 403 -7.51 22.71 -4.20
CA ALA A 403 -8.14 23.66 -5.11
C ALA A 403 -9.25 23.06 -5.99
N MET A 404 -9.34 21.72 -6.08
CA MET A 404 -10.34 21.03 -6.90
C MET A 404 -11.67 20.78 -6.18
N GLY A 405 -11.73 20.95 -4.85
CA GLY A 405 -12.89 20.64 -3.99
C GLY A 405 -14.14 21.52 -4.18
N GLY A 406 -14.42 22.01 -5.39
CA GLY A 406 -15.59 22.83 -5.73
C GLY A 406 -16.03 22.80 -7.20
N GLY A 407 -15.52 21.86 -8.01
CA GLY A 407 -15.92 21.69 -9.42
C GLY A 407 -17.17 20.81 -9.60
N PRO A 408 -17.99 21.01 -10.64
CA PRO A 408 -19.08 20.10 -10.97
C PRO A 408 -18.54 18.70 -11.28
N GLU A 409 -19.31 17.68 -10.87
CA GLU A 409 -19.09 16.24 -11.10
C GLU A 409 -18.44 15.99 -12.48
N ALA A 410 -17.12 15.78 -12.50
CA ALA A 410 -16.41 15.51 -13.73
C ALA A 410 -16.89 14.16 -14.26
N ALA A 411 -17.37 14.14 -15.51
CA ALA A 411 -17.74 12.90 -16.17
C ALA A 411 -16.56 11.91 -16.09
N MET A 412 -16.82 10.70 -15.61
CA MET A 412 -15.85 9.62 -15.50
C MET A 412 -15.01 9.53 -16.78
N VAL A 413 -13.69 9.53 -16.63
CA VAL A 413 -12.81 9.09 -17.71
C VAL A 413 -13.01 7.57 -17.81
N PRO A 414 -13.58 7.04 -18.92
CA PRO A 414 -13.67 5.60 -19.09
C PRO A 414 -12.26 5.01 -19.09
N TRP A 415 -12.09 3.86 -18.42
CA TRP A 415 -10.90 3.03 -18.58
C TRP A 415 -10.84 2.48 -20.00
#